data_AF-A0A0D0PTD8-F1
#
_entry.id   AF-A0A0D0PTD8-F1
#
_cell.length_a   1.000
_cell.length_b   1.000
_cell.length_c   1.000
_cell.angle_alpha   90.00
_cell.angle_beta   90.00
_cell.angle_gamma   90.00
#
_symmetry.space_group_name_H-M   'P 1'
#
loop_
_entity.id
_entity.type
_entity.pdbx_description
1 polymer ?
#
loop_
_entity_poly.entity_id
_entity_poly.type
_entity_poly.pdbx_seq_one_letter_code
_entity_poly.pdbx_strand_id
1 'polypeptide(L)'
;MSRHLLSVGPTTIPALREELPSAPAVEPLPFAGLSLVHAAVRRDLARIPQALRLLQPDDHESALALKRHWDFVTAMVTCHHEQQDTRLWPLLRRFAPELRLLLNWLESDHHNLDQCFTRTTTLVGIATRDPASSWPVSYAVEELAARVETHLRIEERQLLPRMAGVFQPGSRIGTLPELLDLLRLADGPSASDALVWLLEGVDPVQIDRLLADCDDETVRHWPHWRDTYARCTDRLWGPAGQ
;
A
#
# COMPACT_ATOMS: atom_id res chain seq x y z
N MET A 1 -62.97 -12.34 -45.88
CA MET A 1 -62.17 -11.45 -45.02
C MET A 1 -60.73 -11.95 -45.03
N SER A 2 -59.86 -11.36 -45.87
CA SER A 2 -58.44 -11.72 -45.94
C SER A 2 -57.65 -10.94 -44.90
N ARG A 3 -56.83 -11.62 -44.10
CA ARG A 3 -55.75 -11.01 -43.30
C ARG A 3 -54.42 -11.48 -43.87
N HIS A 4 -53.61 -10.53 -44.31
CA HIS A 4 -52.23 -10.74 -44.73
C HIS A 4 -51.35 -11.04 -43.50
N LEU A 5 -50.56 -12.10 -43.56
CA LEU A 5 -49.42 -12.32 -42.68
C LEU A 5 -48.15 -12.26 -43.53
N LEU A 6 -47.31 -11.26 -43.27
CA LEU A 6 -45.95 -11.17 -43.80
C LEU A 6 -45.06 -12.10 -42.97
N SER A 7 -44.25 -12.92 -43.65
CA SER A 7 -43.23 -13.78 -43.03
C SER A 7 -42.00 -12.93 -42.69
N VAL A 8 -41.60 -12.95 -41.41
CA VAL A 8 -40.36 -12.32 -40.93
C VAL A 8 -39.27 -13.39 -41.00
N GLY A 9 -38.24 -13.17 -41.83
CA GLY A 9 -37.06 -14.04 -41.90
C GLY A 9 -36.17 -13.91 -40.66
N PRO A 10 -35.29 -14.88 -40.38
CA PRO A 10 -34.47 -14.87 -39.17
C PRO A 10 -33.42 -13.76 -39.22
N THR A 11 -33.45 -12.86 -38.25
CA THR A 11 -32.42 -11.84 -38.03
C THR A 11 -31.13 -12.51 -37.59
N THR A 12 -30.12 -12.53 -38.43
CA THR A 12 -28.76 -12.93 -38.03
C THR A 12 -28.15 -11.78 -37.24
N ILE A 13 -28.06 -11.91 -35.92
CA ILE A 13 -27.28 -10.98 -35.07
C ILE A 13 -25.80 -11.28 -35.32
N PRO A 14 -24.98 -10.31 -35.75
CA PRO A 14 -23.56 -10.53 -35.88
C PRO A 14 -22.97 -10.76 -34.48
N ALA A 15 -22.26 -11.87 -34.30
CA ALA A 15 -21.53 -12.15 -33.08
C ALA A 15 -20.53 -11.01 -32.84
N LEU A 16 -20.75 -10.23 -31.77
CA LEU A 16 -19.75 -9.33 -31.24
C LEU A 16 -18.60 -10.23 -30.80
N ARG A 17 -17.46 -10.16 -31.51
CA ARG A 17 -16.24 -10.80 -31.07
C ARG A 17 -15.78 -9.99 -29.86
N GLU A 18 -16.09 -10.46 -28.66
CA GLU A 18 -15.44 -9.95 -27.46
C GLU A 18 -13.95 -10.22 -27.65
N GLU A 19 -13.18 -9.15 -27.88
CA GLU A 19 -11.73 -9.20 -27.77
C GLU A 19 -11.41 -9.61 -26.34
N LEU A 20 -11.02 -10.87 -26.16
CA LEU A 20 -10.42 -11.34 -24.92
C LEU A 20 -9.29 -10.36 -24.58
N PRO A 21 -9.21 -9.85 -23.33
CA PRO A 21 -8.12 -8.99 -22.93
C PRO A 21 -6.80 -9.65 -23.30
N SER A 22 -5.94 -8.93 -24.02
CA SER A 22 -4.59 -9.41 -24.31
C SER A 22 -3.92 -9.77 -22.99
N ALA A 23 -3.31 -10.96 -22.90
CA ALA A 23 -2.50 -11.32 -21.76
C ALA A 23 -1.51 -10.17 -21.46
N PRO A 24 -1.27 -9.84 -20.17
CA PRO A 24 -0.34 -8.77 -19.84
C PRO A 24 1.03 -9.08 -20.46
N ALA A 25 1.69 -8.05 -20.99
CA ALA A 25 2.99 -8.19 -21.66
C ALA A 25 4.09 -8.68 -20.70
N VAL A 26 3.85 -8.61 -19.39
CA VAL A 26 4.72 -9.03 -18.29
C VAL A 26 3.89 -9.88 -17.32
N GLU A 27 4.49 -10.95 -16.78
CA GLU A 27 3.85 -11.77 -15.76
C GLU A 27 3.78 -11.00 -14.42
N PRO A 28 2.59 -10.78 -13.83
CA PRO A 28 2.44 -10.03 -12.60
C PRO A 28 3.24 -10.65 -11.45
N LEU A 29 3.85 -9.82 -10.62
CA LEU A 29 4.50 -10.26 -9.39
C LEU A 29 3.46 -10.48 -8.29
N PRO A 30 3.14 -11.73 -7.90
CA PRO A 30 2.04 -11.98 -6.98
C PRO A 30 2.27 -11.29 -5.64
N PHE A 31 1.24 -10.58 -5.17
CA PHE A 31 1.21 -9.91 -3.85
C PHE A 31 2.32 -8.86 -3.62
N ALA A 32 3.00 -8.40 -4.67
CA ALA A 32 4.09 -7.44 -4.56
C ALA A 32 3.67 -6.13 -3.87
N GLY A 33 2.45 -5.64 -4.14
CA GLY A 33 1.94 -4.43 -3.49
C GLY A 33 1.84 -4.57 -1.98
N LEU A 34 1.34 -5.72 -1.50
CA LEU A 34 1.25 -6.02 -0.07
C LEU A 34 2.65 -6.06 0.57
N SER A 35 3.56 -6.85 -0.01
CA SER A 35 4.93 -6.98 0.51
C SER A 35 5.71 -5.65 0.49
N LEU A 36 5.49 -4.80 -0.51
CA LEU A 36 6.13 -3.49 -0.59
C LEU A 36 5.63 -2.54 0.50
N VAL A 37 4.33 -2.52 0.81
CA VAL A 37 3.79 -1.75 1.94
C VAL A 37 4.44 -2.21 3.24
N HIS A 38 4.53 -3.53 3.46
CA HIS A 38 5.13 -4.08 4.67
C HIS A 38 6.60 -3.67 4.82
N ALA A 39 7.37 -3.77 3.74
CA ALA A 39 8.77 -3.38 3.73
C ALA A 39 8.96 -1.88 4.02
N ALA A 40 8.15 -1.02 3.40
CA ALA A 40 8.23 0.42 3.55
C ALA A 40 7.79 0.89 4.95
N VAL A 41 6.73 0.31 5.52
CA VAL A 41 6.32 0.58 6.92
C VAL A 41 7.43 0.17 7.89
N ARG A 42 7.99 -1.02 7.72
CA ARG A 42 9.07 -1.55 8.57
C ARG A 42 10.32 -0.65 8.52
N ARG A 43 10.70 -0.20 7.32
CA ARG A 43 11.81 0.74 7.10
C ARG A 43 11.59 2.05 7.85
N ASP A 44 10.41 2.65 7.72
CA ASP A 44 10.16 3.98 8.27
C ASP A 44 9.98 3.96 9.79
N LEU A 45 9.27 2.98 10.33
CA LEU A 45 9.13 2.80 11.77
C LEU A 45 10.47 2.54 12.48
N ALA A 46 11.47 2.02 11.77
CA ALA A 46 12.83 1.88 12.29
C ALA A 46 13.61 3.22 12.33
N ARG A 47 13.29 4.18 11.44
CA ARG A 47 14.01 5.45 11.30
C ARG A 47 13.40 6.59 12.10
N ILE A 48 12.06 6.62 12.21
CA ILE A 48 11.31 7.68 12.89
C ILE A 48 11.75 7.92 14.34
N PRO A 49 12.02 6.90 15.18
CA PRO A 49 12.50 7.12 16.54
C PRO A 49 13.78 7.95 16.61
N GLN A 50 14.72 7.73 15.67
CA GLN A 50 15.94 8.51 15.60
C GLN A 50 15.68 9.94 15.14
N ALA A 51 14.80 10.15 14.15
CA ALA A 51 14.42 11.49 13.71
C ALA A 51 13.75 12.30 14.84
N LEU A 52 12.89 11.67 15.64
CA LEU A 52 12.33 12.29 16.85
C LEU A 52 13.43 12.73 17.81
N ARG A 53 14.38 11.84 18.13
CA ARG A 53 15.48 12.13 19.06
C ARG A 53 16.41 13.26 18.60
N LEU A 54 16.46 13.53 17.29
CA LEU A 54 17.30 14.58 16.70
C LEU A 54 16.60 15.94 16.61
N LEU A 55 15.29 16.03 16.86
CA LEU A 55 14.55 17.30 16.82
C LEU A 55 15.17 18.33 17.78
N GLN A 56 15.35 19.55 17.25
CA GLN A 56 15.85 20.70 18.02
C GLN A 56 14.72 21.72 18.25
N PRO A 57 14.69 22.45 19.38
CA PRO A 57 13.65 23.44 19.69
C PRO A 57 13.36 24.46 18.59
N ASP A 58 14.39 24.93 17.87
CA ASP A 58 14.26 25.98 16.85
C ASP A 58 14.20 25.44 15.41
N ASP A 59 14.23 24.10 15.24
CA ASP A 59 14.17 23.46 13.92
C ASP A 59 12.73 23.08 13.53
N HIS A 60 11.92 24.11 13.29
CA HIS A 60 10.52 23.95 12.92
C HIS A 60 10.34 23.23 11.58
N GLU A 61 11.28 23.38 10.65
CA GLU A 61 11.20 22.76 9.32
C GLU A 61 11.34 21.23 9.40
N SER A 62 12.32 20.73 10.16
CA SER A 62 12.48 19.28 10.40
C SER A 62 11.30 18.70 11.18
N ALA A 63 10.79 19.42 12.18
CA ALA A 63 9.62 19.00 12.93
C ALA A 63 8.37 18.88 12.05
N LEU A 64 8.14 19.86 11.17
CA LEU A 64 7.04 19.83 10.19
C LEU A 64 7.24 18.73 9.14
N ALA A 65 8.47 18.50 8.66
CA ALA A 65 8.77 17.43 7.73
C ALA A 65 8.48 16.05 8.34
N LEU A 66 8.92 15.82 9.58
CA LEU A 66 8.65 14.59 10.31
C LEU A 66 7.14 14.39 10.53
N LYS A 67 6.42 15.45 10.91
CA LYS A 67 4.96 15.38 11.10
C LYS A 67 4.25 14.99 9.81
N ARG A 68 4.58 15.64 8.68
CA ARG A 68 3.97 15.32 7.37
C ARG A 68 4.26 13.88 6.95
N HIS A 69 5.50 13.42 7.15
CA HIS A 69 5.88 12.05 6.82
C HIS A 69 5.17 11.03 7.70
N TRP A 70 5.05 11.30 9.01
CA TRP A 70 4.25 10.47 9.92
C TRP A 70 2.78 10.37 9.49
N ASP A 71 2.18 11.50 9.11
CA ASP A 71 0.79 11.53 8.64
C ASP A 71 0.62 10.71 7.35
N PHE A 72 1.58 10.82 6.43
CA PHE A 72 1.60 10.03 5.20
C PHE A 72 1.71 8.53 5.48
N VAL A 73 2.66 8.09 6.32
CA VAL A 73 2.81 6.66 6.69
C VAL A 73 1.56 6.14 7.37
N THR A 74 0.98 6.92 8.29
CA THR A 74 -0.25 6.52 8.99
C THR A 74 -1.42 6.38 8.02
N ALA A 75 -1.60 7.33 7.09
CA ALA A 75 -2.63 7.25 6.06
C ALA A 75 -2.44 6.06 5.11
N MET A 76 -1.19 5.72 4.76
CA MET A 76 -0.86 4.52 3.97
C MET A 76 -1.26 3.24 4.72
N VAL A 77 -0.96 3.14 6.01
CA VAL A 77 -1.34 1.97 6.83
C VAL A 77 -2.85 1.84 6.96
N THR A 78 -3.57 2.93 7.26
CA THR A 78 -5.03 2.91 7.33
C THR A 78 -5.65 2.46 6.01
N CYS A 79 -5.21 3.05 4.89
CA CYS A 79 -5.70 2.65 3.57
C CYS A 79 -5.39 1.16 3.30
N HIS A 80 -4.20 0.69 3.65
CA HIS A 80 -3.80 -0.71 3.48
C HIS A 80 -4.71 -1.68 4.26
N HIS A 81 -4.92 -1.43 5.56
CA HIS A 81 -5.82 -2.24 6.39
C HIS A 81 -7.26 -2.22 5.86
N GLU A 82 -7.78 -1.04 5.49
CA GLU A 82 -9.12 -0.90 4.94
C GLU A 82 -9.30 -1.70 3.64
N GLN A 83 -8.33 -1.66 2.73
CA GLN A 83 -8.38 -2.45 1.49
C GLN A 83 -8.33 -3.95 1.76
N GLN A 84 -7.51 -4.36 2.72
CA GLN A 84 -7.46 -5.75 3.16
C GLN A 84 -8.81 -6.21 3.73
N ASP A 85 -9.35 -5.49 4.70
CA ASP A 85 -10.57 -5.88 5.44
C ASP A 85 -11.84 -5.82 4.58
N THR A 86 -11.96 -4.79 3.72
CA THR A 86 -13.19 -4.58 2.94
C THR A 86 -13.18 -5.28 1.59
N ARG A 87 -12.00 -5.61 1.04
CA ARG A 87 -11.88 -6.20 -0.30
C ARG A 87 -11.25 -7.59 -0.27
N LEU A 88 -10.05 -7.71 0.29
CA LEU A 88 -9.28 -8.96 0.17
C LEU A 88 -9.81 -10.05 1.12
N TRP A 89 -10.15 -9.73 2.36
CA TRP A 89 -10.58 -10.72 3.35
C TRP A 89 -11.92 -11.37 2.94
N PRO A 90 -12.92 -10.62 2.43
CA PRO A 90 -14.13 -11.21 1.88
C PRO A 90 -13.88 -12.22 0.75
N LEU A 91 -12.94 -11.93 -0.16
CA LEU A 91 -12.55 -12.86 -1.23
C LEU A 91 -11.94 -14.13 -0.65
N LEU A 92 -10.99 -13.99 0.28
CA LEU A 92 -10.35 -15.15 0.92
C LEU A 92 -11.34 -15.98 1.74
N ARG A 93 -12.28 -15.35 2.47
CA ARG A 93 -13.36 -16.05 3.18
C ARG A 93 -14.24 -16.87 2.24
N ARG A 94 -14.46 -16.38 1.01
CA ARG A 94 -15.28 -17.06 0.00
C ARG A 94 -14.55 -18.24 -0.63
N PHE A 95 -13.27 -18.09 -0.96
CA PHE A 95 -12.52 -19.06 -1.76
C PHE A 95 -11.58 -19.97 -0.96
N ALA A 96 -11.29 -19.62 0.29
CA ALA A 96 -10.44 -20.37 1.23
C ALA A 96 -11.05 -20.33 2.65
N PRO A 97 -12.23 -20.97 2.87
CA PRO A 97 -12.97 -20.89 4.12
C PRO A 97 -12.18 -21.42 5.34
N GLU A 98 -11.16 -22.26 5.13
CA GLU A 98 -10.22 -22.72 6.16
C GLU A 98 -9.38 -21.58 6.77
N LEU A 99 -9.23 -20.44 6.07
CA LEU A 99 -8.51 -19.26 6.58
C LEU A 99 -9.35 -18.40 7.52
N ARG A 100 -10.66 -18.66 7.66
CA ARG A 100 -11.61 -17.77 8.36
C ARG A 100 -11.18 -17.38 9.77
N LEU A 101 -10.63 -18.31 10.56
CA LEU A 101 -10.17 -17.99 11.92
C LEU A 101 -8.95 -17.07 11.93
N LEU A 102 -8.01 -17.27 10.99
CA LEU A 102 -6.86 -16.38 10.83
C LEU A 102 -7.30 -14.99 10.38
N LEU A 103 -8.20 -14.90 9.40
CA LEU A 103 -8.69 -13.61 8.89
C LEU A 103 -9.48 -12.83 9.95
N ASN A 104 -10.28 -13.51 10.78
CA ASN A 104 -10.95 -12.87 11.90
C ASN A 104 -9.97 -12.33 12.94
N TRP A 105 -8.88 -13.05 13.17
CA TRP A 105 -7.82 -12.59 14.07
C TRP A 105 -7.09 -11.38 13.47
N LEU A 106 -6.72 -11.42 12.19
CA LEU A 106 -6.04 -10.32 11.49
C LEU A 106 -6.90 -9.05 11.43
N GLU A 107 -8.18 -9.16 11.08
CA GLU A 107 -9.10 -8.03 11.09
C GLU A 107 -9.22 -7.43 12.51
N SER A 108 -9.32 -8.26 13.55
CA SER A 108 -9.30 -7.75 14.93
C SER A 108 -7.96 -7.09 15.30
N ASP A 109 -6.85 -7.58 14.75
CA ASP A 109 -5.52 -7.04 15.00
C ASP A 109 -5.32 -5.69 14.28
N HIS A 110 -5.84 -5.51 13.07
CA HIS A 110 -5.91 -4.20 12.39
C HIS A 110 -6.59 -3.16 13.27
N HIS A 111 -7.78 -3.47 13.80
CA HIS A 111 -8.51 -2.54 14.68
C HIS A 111 -7.70 -2.14 15.93
N ASN A 112 -6.90 -3.06 16.49
CA ASN A 112 -6.02 -2.77 17.61
C ASN A 112 -4.83 -1.89 17.19
N LEU A 113 -4.20 -2.20 16.05
CA LEU A 113 -3.10 -1.43 15.50
C LEU A 113 -3.55 -0.01 15.14
N ASP A 114 -4.70 0.16 14.51
CA ASP A 114 -5.24 1.49 14.16
C ASP A 114 -5.45 2.37 15.39
N GLN A 115 -5.88 1.79 16.51
CA GLN A 115 -5.94 2.49 17.80
C GLN A 115 -4.54 2.88 18.30
N CYS A 116 -3.54 1.99 18.16
CA CYS A 116 -2.16 2.30 18.50
C CYS A 116 -1.58 3.41 17.61
N PHE A 117 -1.83 3.39 16.30
CA PHE A 117 -1.45 4.45 15.37
C PHE A 117 -2.12 5.78 15.74
N THR A 118 -3.41 5.78 16.08
CA THR A 118 -4.15 6.98 16.52
C THR A 118 -3.52 7.62 17.75
N ARG A 119 -3.22 6.81 18.78
CA ARG A 119 -2.56 7.27 20.01
C ARG A 119 -1.16 7.81 19.72
N THR A 120 -0.37 7.08 18.94
CA THR A 120 1.01 7.45 18.62
C THR A 120 1.06 8.70 17.75
N THR A 121 0.09 8.89 16.84
CA THR A 121 -0.06 10.12 16.04
C THR A 121 -0.27 11.35 16.91
N THR A 122 -1.05 11.22 17.98
CA THR A 122 -1.21 12.29 18.96
C THR A 122 0.12 12.63 19.63
N LEU A 123 0.88 11.61 20.04
CA LEU A 123 2.19 11.78 20.68
C LEU A 123 3.23 12.42 19.75
N VAL A 124 3.32 11.97 18.49
CA VAL A 124 4.19 12.58 17.46
C VAL A 124 3.80 14.04 17.22
N GLY A 125 2.50 14.35 17.22
CA GLY A 125 2.01 15.73 17.17
C GLY A 125 2.44 16.59 18.35
N ILE A 126 2.66 16.01 19.54
CA ILE A 126 3.20 16.72 20.70
C ILE A 126 4.71 16.93 20.53
N ALA A 127 5.46 15.88 20.21
CA ALA A 127 6.92 15.95 20.03
C ALA A 127 7.36 16.96 18.96
N THR A 128 6.59 17.07 17.88
CA THR A 128 6.87 18.03 16.79
C THR A 128 6.55 19.49 17.17
N ARG A 129 5.85 19.74 18.29
CA ARG A 129 5.60 21.09 18.84
C ARG A 129 6.45 21.39 20.07
N ASP A 130 6.80 20.35 20.82
CA ASP A 130 7.63 20.41 22.02
C ASP A 130 8.70 19.32 21.96
N PRO A 131 9.89 19.63 21.40
CA PRO A 131 10.97 18.66 21.27
C PRO A 131 11.48 18.08 22.60
N ALA A 132 11.17 18.69 23.76
CA ALA A 132 11.51 18.12 25.06
C ALA A 132 10.80 16.78 25.32
N SER A 133 9.67 16.52 24.65
CA SER A 133 8.93 15.27 24.74
C SER A 133 9.41 14.17 23.77
N SER A 134 10.39 14.47 22.89
CA SER A 134 10.78 13.57 21.78
C SER A 134 11.30 12.20 22.23
N TRP A 135 12.01 12.13 23.37
CA TRP A 135 12.55 10.87 23.89
C TRP A 135 11.43 9.90 24.30
N PRO A 136 10.51 10.24 25.21
CA PRO A 136 9.34 9.41 25.50
C PRO A 136 8.53 9.03 24.26
N VAL A 137 8.33 9.95 23.31
CA VAL A 137 7.58 9.66 22.09
C VAL A 137 8.32 8.69 21.17
N SER A 138 9.66 8.76 21.11
CA SER A 138 10.47 7.81 20.33
C SER A 138 10.30 6.36 20.83
N TYR A 139 10.22 6.16 22.15
CA TYR A 139 9.92 4.83 22.72
C TYR A 139 8.52 4.35 22.38
N ALA A 140 7.51 5.24 22.36
CA ALA A 140 6.16 4.88 21.93
C ALA A 140 6.11 4.42 20.46
N VAL A 141 6.91 5.04 19.58
CA VAL A 141 7.03 4.60 18.18
C VAL A 141 7.75 3.26 18.07
N GLU A 142 8.81 3.02 18.84
CA GLU A 142 9.51 1.71 18.89
C GLU A 142 8.57 0.58 19.36
N GLU A 143 7.73 0.89 20.35
CA GLU A 143 6.68 0.01 20.84
C GLU A 143 5.59 -0.29 19.80
N LEU A 144 5.22 0.70 18.98
CA LEU A 144 4.32 0.50 17.84
C LEU A 144 4.99 -0.37 16.77
N ALA A 145 6.27 -0.10 16.46
CA ALA A 145 7.04 -0.85 15.48
C ALA A 145 7.11 -2.35 15.82
N ALA A 146 7.31 -2.69 17.10
CA ALA A 146 7.32 -4.09 17.55
C ALA A 146 5.95 -4.80 17.37
N ARG A 147 4.84 -4.06 17.57
CA ARG A 147 3.48 -4.58 17.36
C ARG A 147 3.20 -4.80 15.87
N VAL A 148 3.53 -3.81 15.04
CA VAL A 148 3.43 -3.90 13.59
C VAL A 148 4.27 -5.06 13.06
N GLU A 149 5.52 -5.23 13.52
CA GLU A 149 6.35 -6.37 13.11
C GLU A 149 5.71 -7.73 13.44
N THR A 150 5.06 -7.85 14.60
CA THR A 150 4.37 -9.08 14.98
C THR A 150 3.22 -9.40 14.02
N HIS A 151 2.45 -8.37 13.65
CA HIS A 151 1.36 -8.46 12.69
C HIS A 151 1.86 -8.84 11.29
N LEU A 152 2.81 -8.06 10.73
CA LEU A 152 3.36 -8.27 9.39
C LEU A 152 3.96 -9.68 9.25
N ARG A 153 4.67 -10.17 10.27
CA ARG A 153 5.22 -11.52 10.28
C ARG A 153 4.14 -12.60 10.16
N ILE A 154 2.96 -12.39 10.74
CA ILE A 154 1.84 -13.33 10.61
C ILE A 154 1.28 -13.29 9.20
N GLU A 155 1.04 -12.10 8.64
CA GLU A 155 0.59 -11.99 7.25
C GLU A 155 1.59 -12.63 6.28
N GLU A 156 2.87 -12.26 6.37
CA GLU A 156 3.93 -12.71 5.46
C GLU A 156 4.20 -14.21 5.55
N ARG A 157 4.24 -14.78 6.76
CA ARG A 157 4.60 -16.20 6.95
C ARG A 157 3.40 -17.13 6.92
N GLN A 158 2.23 -16.64 7.29
CA GLN A 158 1.05 -17.48 7.45
C GLN A 158 0.02 -17.21 6.36
N LEU A 159 -0.25 -15.96 5.98
CA LEU A 159 -1.33 -15.64 5.04
C LEU A 159 -0.85 -15.69 3.58
N LEU A 160 0.16 -14.90 3.21
CA LEU A 160 0.61 -14.75 1.81
C LEU A 160 0.92 -16.09 1.11
N PRO A 161 1.60 -17.07 1.73
CA PRO A 161 1.87 -18.35 1.07
C PRO A 161 0.60 -19.15 0.77
N ARG A 162 -0.44 -19.00 1.60
CA ARG A 162 -1.73 -19.67 1.39
C ARG A 162 -2.59 -18.93 0.36
N MET A 163 -2.48 -17.60 0.27
CA MET A 163 -3.15 -16.82 -0.77
C MET A 163 -2.74 -17.20 -2.19
N ALA A 164 -1.47 -17.61 -2.39
CA ALA A 164 -0.96 -18.02 -3.70
C ALA A 164 -1.76 -19.19 -4.32
N GLY A 165 -2.35 -20.06 -3.50
CA GLY A 165 -3.19 -21.16 -3.97
C GLY A 165 -4.67 -20.80 -4.22
N VAL A 166 -5.08 -19.57 -3.88
CA VAL A 166 -6.48 -19.13 -3.97
C VAL A 166 -6.77 -18.44 -5.31
N PHE A 167 -5.82 -17.65 -5.79
CA PHE A 167 -5.98 -16.87 -7.02
C PHE A 167 -5.30 -17.55 -8.21
N GLN A 168 -5.87 -17.37 -9.40
CA GLN A 168 -5.29 -17.91 -10.63
C GLN A 168 -3.93 -17.23 -10.93
N PRO A 169 -2.99 -17.93 -11.58
CA PRO A 169 -1.78 -17.30 -12.12
C PRO A 169 -2.13 -16.07 -12.98
N GLY A 170 -1.37 -14.99 -12.81
CA GLY A 170 -1.64 -13.71 -13.49
C GLY A 170 -2.76 -12.86 -12.88
N SER A 171 -3.35 -13.26 -11.75
CA SER A 171 -4.26 -12.40 -10.99
C SER A 171 -3.57 -11.10 -10.58
N ARG A 172 -4.27 -9.96 -10.74
CA ARG A 172 -3.80 -8.65 -10.25
C ARG A 172 -3.96 -8.48 -8.73
N ILE A 173 -4.60 -9.41 -8.03
CA ILE A 173 -4.89 -9.26 -6.60
C ILE A 173 -3.60 -9.17 -5.77
N GLY A 174 -3.47 -8.09 -5.00
CA GLY A 174 -2.33 -7.76 -4.15
C GLY A 174 -1.08 -7.29 -4.92
N THR A 175 -1.14 -7.13 -6.24
CA THR A 175 -0.01 -6.64 -7.05
C THR A 175 0.23 -5.14 -6.86
N LEU A 176 1.42 -4.65 -7.23
CA LEU A 176 1.71 -3.22 -7.17
C LEU A 176 0.75 -2.38 -8.05
N PRO A 177 0.46 -2.77 -9.31
CA PRO A 177 -0.50 -2.03 -10.14
C PRO A 177 -1.90 -1.96 -9.53
N GLU A 178 -2.40 -3.03 -8.90
CA GLU A 178 -3.70 -2.97 -8.21
C GLU A 178 -3.68 -2.02 -7.02
N LEU A 179 -2.59 -2.03 -6.23
CA LEU A 179 -2.43 -1.09 -5.12
C LEU A 179 -2.47 0.36 -5.61
N LEU A 180 -1.78 0.69 -6.70
CA LEU A 180 -1.80 2.04 -7.26
C LEU A 180 -3.21 2.45 -7.74
N ASP A 181 -3.94 1.55 -8.37
CA ASP A 181 -5.33 1.79 -8.79
C ASP A 181 -6.24 2.06 -7.58
N LEU A 182 -6.08 1.28 -6.50
CA LEU A 182 -6.82 1.48 -5.25
C LEU A 182 -6.51 2.83 -4.60
N LEU A 183 -5.23 3.22 -4.57
CA LEU A 183 -4.81 4.51 -4.01
C LEU A 183 -5.37 5.70 -4.82
N ARG A 184 -5.45 5.59 -6.15
CA ARG A 184 -6.05 6.63 -7.01
C ARG A 184 -7.56 6.80 -6.78
N LEU A 185 -8.25 5.76 -6.31
CA LEU A 185 -9.68 5.77 -6.03
C LEU A 185 -10.01 6.17 -4.59
N ALA A 186 -9.06 6.04 -3.68
CA ALA A 186 -9.22 6.43 -2.28
C ALA A 186 -8.99 7.93 -2.09
N ASP A 187 -9.73 8.54 -1.16
CA ASP A 187 -9.40 9.85 -0.60
C ASP A 187 -8.21 9.70 0.38
N GLY A 188 -7.05 9.34 -0.16
CA GLY A 188 -5.88 8.90 0.60
C GLY A 188 -4.56 9.47 0.09
N PRO A 189 -3.42 8.83 0.44
CA PRO A 189 -2.10 9.25 -0.01
C PRO A 189 -1.98 9.28 -1.54
N SER A 190 -1.22 10.23 -2.08
CA SER A 190 -0.96 10.29 -3.51
C SER A 190 -0.32 9.01 -4.01
N ALA A 191 -0.89 8.39 -5.06
CA ALA A 191 -0.33 7.19 -5.69
C ALA A 191 1.10 7.43 -6.21
N SER A 192 1.45 8.66 -6.62
CA SER A 192 2.81 9.00 -7.07
C SER A 192 3.82 8.94 -5.93
N ASP A 193 3.48 9.54 -4.79
CA ASP A 193 4.35 9.55 -3.60
C ASP A 193 4.44 8.16 -2.99
N ALA A 194 3.31 7.43 -2.96
CA ALA A 194 3.25 6.04 -2.54
C ALA A 194 4.18 5.15 -3.39
N LEU A 195 4.16 5.28 -4.72
CA LEU A 195 5.04 4.48 -5.57
C LEU A 195 6.52 4.70 -5.24
N VAL A 196 6.95 5.95 -5.08
CA VAL A 196 8.35 6.24 -4.73
C VAL A 196 8.70 5.71 -3.35
N TRP A 197 7.81 5.94 -2.38
CA TRP A 197 7.98 5.44 -1.01
C TRP A 197 8.07 3.91 -0.92
N LEU A 198 7.24 3.19 -1.69
CA LEU A 198 7.22 1.73 -1.76
C LEU A 198 8.53 1.17 -2.33
N LEU A 199 9.09 1.82 -3.35
CA LEU A 199 10.27 1.34 -4.07
C LEU A 199 11.61 1.79 -3.46
N GLU A 200 11.60 2.65 -2.43
CA GLU A 200 12.83 3.09 -1.77
C GLU A 200 13.54 1.91 -1.08
N GLY A 201 14.78 1.65 -1.50
CA GLY A 201 15.62 0.56 -1.01
C GLY A 201 15.39 -0.78 -1.72
N VAL A 202 14.53 -0.84 -2.73
CA VAL A 202 14.34 -2.02 -3.59
C VAL A 202 15.47 -2.10 -4.62
N ASP A 203 15.92 -3.32 -4.92
CA ASP A 203 16.97 -3.55 -5.93
C ASP A 203 16.55 -2.99 -7.31
N PRO A 204 17.45 -2.30 -8.05
CA PRO A 204 17.12 -1.69 -9.32
C PRO A 204 16.52 -2.66 -10.36
N VAL A 205 17.01 -3.91 -10.41
CA VAL A 205 16.48 -4.92 -11.35
C VAL A 205 15.05 -5.31 -10.96
N GLN A 206 14.76 -5.34 -9.66
CA GLN A 206 13.42 -5.59 -9.16
C GLN A 206 12.49 -4.39 -9.40
N ILE A 207 12.98 -3.15 -9.28
CA ILE A 207 12.24 -1.94 -9.63
C ILE A 207 11.82 -1.99 -11.11
N ASP A 208 12.74 -2.29 -12.02
CA ASP A 208 12.44 -2.37 -13.45
C ASP A 208 11.34 -3.40 -13.72
N ARG A 209 11.39 -4.56 -13.05
CA ARG A 209 10.36 -5.59 -13.16
C ARG A 209 9.00 -5.16 -12.60
N LEU A 210 8.98 -4.46 -11.47
CA LEU A 210 7.76 -3.95 -10.84
C LEU A 210 7.10 -2.86 -11.69
N LEU A 211 7.89 -1.95 -12.25
CA LEU A 211 7.40 -0.89 -13.13
C LEU A 211 6.90 -1.44 -14.46
N ALA A 212 7.50 -2.52 -14.98
CA ALA A 212 7.06 -3.15 -16.22
C ALA A 212 5.65 -3.79 -16.12
N ASP A 213 5.15 -4.04 -14.90
CA ASP A 213 3.78 -4.50 -14.63
C ASP A 213 2.78 -3.32 -14.49
N CYS A 214 3.28 -2.08 -14.36
CA CYS A 214 2.46 -0.88 -14.23
C CYS A 214 1.97 -0.34 -15.58
N ASP A 215 1.00 0.58 -15.53
CA ASP A 215 0.54 1.29 -16.71
C ASP A 215 1.62 2.24 -17.28
N ASP A 216 1.47 2.49 -18.57
CA ASP A 216 2.35 3.30 -19.41
C ASP A 216 2.59 4.72 -18.87
N GLU A 217 1.57 5.32 -18.24
CA GLU A 217 1.64 6.64 -17.64
C GLU A 217 2.52 6.63 -16.39
N THR A 218 2.34 5.63 -15.52
CA THR A 218 3.15 5.39 -14.33
C THR A 218 4.63 5.27 -14.68
N VAL A 219 4.96 4.46 -15.69
CA VAL A 219 6.35 4.26 -16.13
C VAL A 219 6.96 5.56 -16.66
N ARG A 220 6.21 6.34 -17.45
CA ARG A 220 6.68 7.61 -18.00
C ARG A 220 6.95 8.66 -16.93
N HIS A 221 6.11 8.74 -15.89
CA HIS A 221 6.24 9.75 -14.84
C HIS A 221 7.17 9.34 -13.68
N TRP A 222 7.50 8.05 -13.54
CA TRP A 222 8.34 7.51 -12.48
C TRP A 222 9.62 8.33 -12.20
N PRO A 223 10.46 8.69 -13.18
CA PRO A 223 11.68 9.47 -12.91
C PRO A 223 11.38 10.82 -12.26
N HIS A 224 10.33 11.51 -12.74
CA HIS A 224 9.94 12.82 -12.22
C HIS A 224 9.36 12.74 -10.80
N TRP A 225 8.55 11.73 -10.52
CA TRP A 225 8.02 11.51 -9.17
C TRP A 225 9.14 11.21 -8.19
N ARG A 226 10.12 10.36 -8.56
CA ARG A 226 11.27 10.06 -7.72
C ARG A 226 12.07 11.32 -7.36
N ASP A 227 12.36 12.16 -8.35
CA ASP A 227 13.10 13.41 -8.12
C ASP A 227 12.31 14.39 -7.24
N THR A 228 10.98 14.41 -7.37
CA THR A 228 10.10 15.27 -6.58
C THR A 228 9.99 14.81 -5.14
N TYR A 229 9.82 13.51 -4.93
CA TYR A 229 9.77 12.92 -3.60
C TYR A 229 11.10 13.10 -2.85
N ALA A 230 12.25 12.88 -3.51
CA ALA A 230 13.57 13.07 -2.92
C ALA A 230 13.74 14.49 -2.35
N ARG A 231 13.32 15.53 -3.09
CA ARG A 231 13.38 16.93 -2.58
C ARG A 231 12.56 17.15 -1.30
N CYS A 232 11.50 16.36 -1.10
CA CYS A 232 10.65 16.44 0.08
C CYS A 232 11.22 15.64 1.27
N THR A 233 11.84 14.49 1.01
CA THR A 233 12.32 13.56 2.04
C THR A 233 13.79 13.71 2.40
N ASP A 234 14.62 14.31 1.54
CA ASP A 234 16.04 14.61 1.83
C ASP A 234 16.20 15.46 3.10
N ARG A 235 15.20 16.30 3.40
CA ARG A 235 15.17 17.10 4.63
C ARG A 235 14.98 16.26 5.89
N LEU A 236 14.34 15.10 5.76
CA LEU A 236 14.01 14.22 6.88
C LEU A 236 15.08 13.15 7.08
N TRP A 237 15.59 12.58 5.99
CA TRP A 237 16.51 11.45 6.02
C TRP A 237 17.96 11.80 5.65
N GLY A 238 18.21 13.01 5.17
CA GLY A 238 19.44 13.36 4.46
C GLY A 238 19.39 12.89 2.99
N PRO A 239 20.37 13.28 2.17
CA PRO A 239 20.41 12.89 0.77
C PRO A 239 20.51 11.37 0.62
N ALA A 240 19.69 10.79 -0.25
CA ALA A 240 19.74 9.36 -0.56
C ALA A 240 21.10 8.97 -1.16
N GLY A 241 21.93 8.20 -0.42
CA GLY A 241 23.17 7.59 -0.92
C GLY A 241 24.48 8.04 -0.27
N GLN A 242 24.60 7.90 1.06
CA GLN A 242 25.90 7.73 1.73
C GLN A 242 26.06 6.28 2.19
#